data_AF-A0A1I1KIJ0-F1
#
_entry.id   AF-A0A1I1KIJ0-F1
#
_cell.length_a   1.000
_cell.length_b   1.000
_cell.length_c   1.000
_cell.angle_alpha   90.00
_cell.angle_beta   90.00
_cell.angle_gamma   90.00
#
_symmetry.space_group_name_H-M   'P 1'
#
loop_
_entity.id
_entity.type
_entity.pdbx_description
1 polymer ?
#
loop_
_entity_poly.entity_id
_entity_poly.type
_entity_poly.pdbx_seq_one_letter_code
_entity_poly.pdbx_strand_id
1 'polypeptide(L)'
;MQNQHILLFLFLGLTTIFAQEKNKTISNNSLKSETIDPLRPAEAAFYSAVLPGLGQIYNKKYWKLPLVYGAIGTSAYLYVDNKKKYNLYRDEYKSRLEGTKSNSESLSGLTESQLITIQKGYQRNRDLSALFMVGFYIINIIDANVDAALSQFNVDENLAFKPAVIKNEITLKSDFGLALNYSF
;
A
#
# COMPACT_ATOMS: atom_id res chain seq x y z
N MET A 1 -25.29 -2.71 43.56
CA MET A 1 -24.18 -2.75 42.58
C MET A 1 -24.51 -1.76 41.49
N GLN A 2 -23.97 -0.55 41.56
CA GLN A 2 -24.20 0.49 40.56
C GLN A 2 -23.03 1.48 40.65
N ASN A 3 -22.55 1.93 39.49
CA ASN A 3 -21.61 3.05 39.26
C ASN A 3 -20.15 2.66 39.00
N GLN A 4 -19.87 2.20 37.76
CA GLN A 4 -18.51 2.15 37.19
C GLN A 4 -18.34 2.94 35.87
N HIS A 5 -19.25 3.85 35.51
CA HIS A 5 -19.17 4.57 34.21
C HIS A 5 -19.01 6.09 34.29
N ILE A 6 -18.68 6.66 35.45
CA ILE A 6 -18.54 8.13 35.61
C ILE A 6 -17.08 8.62 35.42
N LEU A 7 -16.13 7.73 35.11
CA LEU A 7 -14.72 8.10 34.94
C LEU A 7 -14.23 8.16 33.48
N LEU A 8 -15.12 8.13 32.49
CA LEU A 8 -14.77 8.19 31.06
C LEU A 8 -15.23 9.49 30.36
N PHE A 9 -15.57 10.53 31.12
CA PHE A 9 -15.99 11.84 30.60
C PHE A 9 -15.09 13.00 31.03
N LEU A 10 -13.89 12.70 31.55
CA LEU A 10 -12.94 13.70 32.06
C LEU A 10 -11.64 13.79 31.25
N PHE A 11 -11.68 13.47 29.94
CA PHE A 11 -10.52 13.64 29.05
C PHE A 11 -10.81 14.45 27.76
N LEU A 12 -11.99 15.09 27.66
CA LEU A 12 -12.40 15.85 26.46
C LEU A 12 -12.51 17.37 26.66
N GLY A 13 -11.94 17.92 27.74
CA GLY A 13 -12.22 19.29 28.20
C GLY A 13 -11.09 20.32 28.11
N LEU A 14 -10.07 20.13 27.26
CA LEU A 14 -9.01 21.13 27.06
C LEU A 14 -8.76 21.39 25.58
N THR A 15 -9.69 22.09 24.93
CA THR A 15 -9.41 22.77 23.67
C THR A 15 -9.25 24.26 23.95
N THR A 16 -8.03 24.76 23.77
CA THR A 16 -7.72 26.19 23.81
C THR A 16 -8.40 26.87 22.62
N ILE A 17 -9.33 27.78 22.89
CA ILE A 17 -9.93 28.65 21.86
C ILE A 17 -8.88 29.69 21.47
N PHE A 18 -8.28 29.53 20.29
CA PHE A 18 -7.49 30.60 19.67
C PHE A 18 -8.44 31.55 18.94
N ALA A 19 -8.48 32.82 19.36
CA ALA A 19 -9.18 33.89 18.65
C ALA A 19 -8.45 34.21 17.33
N GLN A 20 -9.20 34.38 16.23
CA GLN A 20 -8.63 34.70 14.92
C GLN A 20 -8.10 36.14 14.88
N GLU A 21 -6.79 36.27 14.68
CA GLU A 21 -6.15 37.49 14.19
C GLU A 21 -6.52 37.70 12.71
N LYS A 22 -6.87 38.94 12.35
CA LYS A 22 -7.26 39.32 10.99
C LYS A 22 -6.05 39.19 10.05
N ASN A 23 -5.93 38.02 9.43
CA ASN A 23 -4.87 37.74 8.48
C ASN A 23 -5.10 38.56 7.20
N LYS A 24 -4.11 39.38 6.84
CA LYS A 24 -4.06 40.13 5.58
C LYS A 24 -4.12 39.11 4.44
N THR A 25 -5.21 39.08 3.68
CA THR A 25 -5.35 38.24 2.49
C THR A 25 -4.34 38.71 1.45
N ILE A 26 -3.11 38.21 1.53
CA ILE A 26 -2.21 38.23 0.40
C ILE A 26 -2.77 37.20 -0.56
N SER A 27 -3.54 37.66 -1.54
CA SER A 27 -3.92 36.85 -2.70
C SER A 27 -2.66 36.58 -3.51
N ASN A 28 -1.88 35.62 -3.05
CA ASN A 28 -0.84 34.96 -3.84
C ASN A 28 -1.52 33.96 -4.77
N ASN A 29 -2.51 34.39 -5.56
CA ASN A 29 -3.08 33.54 -6.59
C ASN A 29 -2.17 33.53 -7.84
N SER A 30 -0.87 33.30 -7.62
CA SER A 30 -0.03 32.68 -8.61
C SER A 30 -0.19 31.19 -8.38
N LEU A 31 -1.20 30.60 -9.01
CA LEU A 31 -1.17 29.18 -9.29
C LEU A 31 0.12 28.97 -10.08
N LYS A 32 1.17 28.56 -9.38
CA LYS A 32 2.39 28.07 -10.01
C LYS A 32 1.92 26.86 -10.79
N SER A 33 1.64 27.05 -12.08
CA SER A 33 1.46 25.94 -13.01
C SER A 33 2.67 25.04 -12.77
N GLU A 34 2.46 23.84 -12.21
CA GLU A 34 3.54 22.87 -12.11
C GLU A 34 4.03 22.65 -13.54
N THR A 35 5.25 23.09 -13.79
CA THR A 35 5.89 22.91 -15.09
C THR A 35 6.03 21.41 -15.29
N ILE A 36 5.52 20.91 -16.42
CA ILE A 36 5.70 19.52 -16.84
C ILE A 36 7.18 19.19 -16.82
N ASP A 37 7.55 18.16 -16.06
CA ASP A 37 8.91 17.66 -15.99
C ASP A 37 8.94 16.26 -16.60
N PRO A 38 9.40 16.15 -17.87
CA PRO A 38 9.36 14.92 -18.62
C PRO A 38 10.26 13.82 -18.03
N LEU A 39 11.18 14.14 -17.11
CA LEU A 39 12.07 13.16 -16.49
C LEU A 39 11.45 12.47 -15.29
N ARG A 40 10.46 13.07 -14.61
CA ARG A 40 9.84 12.51 -13.40
C ARG A 40 9.39 11.05 -13.55
N PRO A 41 8.76 10.62 -14.66
CA PRO A 41 8.36 9.23 -14.83
C PRO A 41 9.56 8.28 -14.86
N ALA A 42 10.64 8.67 -15.52
CA ALA A 42 11.86 7.89 -15.60
C ALA A 42 12.57 7.83 -14.24
N GLU A 43 12.63 8.94 -13.51
CA GLU A 43 13.20 8.98 -12.15
C GLU A 43 12.42 8.11 -11.18
N ALA A 44 11.08 8.21 -11.17
CA ALA A 44 10.23 7.39 -10.30
C ALA A 44 10.40 5.89 -10.60
N ALA A 45 10.45 5.52 -11.89
CA ALA A 45 10.72 4.15 -12.31
C ALA A 45 12.10 3.67 -11.85
N PHE A 46 13.12 4.50 -12.04
CA PHE A 46 14.50 4.20 -11.63
C PHE A 46 14.59 3.97 -10.13
N TYR A 47 13.99 4.85 -9.31
CA TYR A 47 13.96 4.69 -7.87
C TYR A 47 13.29 3.37 -7.47
N SER A 48 12.11 3.05 -8.02
CA SER A 48 11.44 1.76 -7.76
C SER A 48 12.27 0.55 -8.22
N ALA A 49 13.07 0.71 -9.28
CA ALA A 49 13.95 -0.35 -9.78
C ALA A 49 15.22 -0.53 -8.93
N VAL A 50 15.60 0.44 -8.11
CA VAL A 50 16.68 0.27 -7.12
C VAL A 50 16.15 -0.44 -5.89
N LEU A 51 15.00 0.01 -5.38
CA LEU A 51 14.36 -0.60 -4.22
C LEU A 51 12.84 -0.48 -4.34
N PRO A 52 12.10 -1.59 -4.13
CA PRO A 52 10.65 -1.61 -4.29
C PRO A 52 9.95 -0.54 -3.45
N GLY A 53 9.14 0.30 -4.09
CA GLY A 53 8.39 1.35 -3.41
C GLY A 53 9.06 2.72 -3.35
N LEU A 54 10.35 2.86 -3.73
CA LEU A 54 11.00 4.19 -3.68
C LEU A 54 10.38 5.17 -4.68
N GLY A 55 9.94 4.73 -5.87
CA GLY A 55 9.24 5.60 -6.81
C GLY A 55 7.90 6.10 -6.26
N GLN A 56 7.20 5.28 -5.47
CA GLN A 56 5.98 5.68 -4.78
C GLN A 56 6.27 6.74 -3.69
N ILE A 57 7.42 6.64 -3.00
CA ILE A 57 7.89 7.67 -2.06
C ILE A 57 8.20 8.97 -2.80
N TYR A 58 8.93 8.88 -3.92
CA TYR A 58 9.24 10.03 -4.78
C TYR A 58 7.96 10.74 -5.26
N ASN A 59 6.95 9.95 -5.66
CA ASN A 59 5.63 10.46 -6.06
C ASN A 59 4.74 10.89 -4.87
N LYS A 60 5.23 10.83 -3.62
CA LYS A 60 4.48 11.12 -2.38
C LYS A 60 3.23 10.25 -2.18
N LYS A 61 3.17 9.06 -2.81
CA LYS A 61 2.06 8.09 -2.71
C LYS A 61 2.35 7.01 -1.67
N TYR A 62 2.60 7.42 -0.43
CA TYR A 62 2.99 6.52 0.67
C TYR A 62 1.96 5.44 0.99
N TRP A 63 0.67 5.71 0.76
CA TRP A 63 -0.40 4.77 1.03
C TRP A 63 -0.32 3.48 0.19
N LYS A 64 0.39 3.49 -0.95
CA LYS A 64 0.62 2.29 -1.78
C LYS A 64 1.72 1.39 -1.22
N LEU A 65 2.58 1.87 -0.32
CA LEU A 65 3.72 1.10 0.20
C LEU A 65 3.31 -0.21 0.88
N PRO A 66 2.29 -0.24 1.78
CA PRO A 66 1.87 -1.50 2.39
C PRO A 66 1.45 -2.56 1.37
N LEU A 67 0.88 -2.15 0.23
CA LEU A 67 0.49 -3.07 -0.84
C LEU A 67 1.72 -3.65 -1.55
N VAL A 68 2.70 -2.80 -1.91
CA VAL A 68 3.96 -3.22 -2.55
C VAL A 68 4.71 -4.20 -1.68
N TYR A 69 4.95 -3.82 -0.41
CA TYR A 69 5.66 -4.68 0.54
C TYR A 69 4.84 -5.91 0.92
N GLY A 70 3.51 -5.81 0.98
CA GLY A 70 2.63 -6.95 1.19
C GLY A 70 2.76 -7.99 0.07
N ALA A 71 2.72 -7.55 -1.19
CA ALA A 71 2.79 -8.44 -2.36
C ALA A 71 4.16 -9.12 -2.48
N ILE A 72 5.24 -8.34 -2.41
CA ILE A 72 6.62 -8.86 -2.49
C ILE A 72 6.94 -9.69 -1.24
N GLY A 73 6.61 -9.19 -0.05
CA GLY A 73 6.87 -9.86 1.22
C GLY A 73 6.14 -11.20 1.35
N THR A 74 4.86 -11.25 0.96
CA THR A 74 4.09 -12.51 0.95
C THR A 74 4.69 -13.51 -0.03
N SER A 75 5.06 -13.07 -1.23
CA SER A 75 5.67 -13.94 -2.25
C SER A 75 7.05 -14.46 -1.80
N ALA A 76 7.86 -13.61 -1.17
CA ALA A 76 9.14 -14.00 -0.58
C ALA A 76 8.97 -15.00 0.57
N TYR A 77 8.02 -14.76 1.48
CA TYR A 77 7.69 -15.69 2.58
C TYR A 77 7.30 -17.07 2.03
N LEU A 78 6.37 -17.11 1.07
CA LEU A 78 5.94 -18.35 0.44
C LEU A 78 7.11 -19.04 -0.28
N TYR A 79 7.99 -18.30 -0.97
CA TYR A 79 9.17 -18.88 -1.58
C TYR A 79 10.06 -19.60 -0.56
N VAL A 80 10.37 -18.94 0.56
CA VAL A 80 11.24 -19.49 1.61
C VAL A 80 10.60 -20.72 2.27
N ASP A 81 9.32 -20.65 2.62
CA ASP A 81 8.60 -21.77 3.23
C ASP A 81 8.52 -22.98 2.29
N ASN A 82 8.14 -22.77 1.03
CA ASN A 82 8.09 -23.83 0.03
C ASN A 82 9.49 -24.41 -0.27
N LYS A 83 10.54 -23.58 -0.29
CA LYS A 83 11.93 -24.05 -0.45
C LYS A 83 12.38 -24.92 0.73
N LYS A 84 12.05 -24.53 1.96
CA LYS A 84 12.36 -25.30 3.17
C LYS A 84 11.68 -26.67 3.13
N LYS A 85 10.38 -26.70 2.82
CA LYS A 85 9.61 -27.95 2.70
C LYS A 85 10.11 -28.81 1.54
N TYR A 86 10.37 -28.21 0.38
CA TYR A 86 10.99 -28.93 -0.75
C TYR A 86 12.29 -29.63 -0.34
N ASN A 87 13.20 -28.92 0.34
CA ASN A 87 14.46 -29.52 0.81
C ASN A 87 14.20 -30.65 1.80
N LEU A 88 13.28 -30.46 2.76
CA LEU A 88 12.93 -31.50 3.75
C LEU A 88 12.52 -32.83 3.08
N TYR A 89 11.57 -32.79 2.13
CA TYR A 89 11.10 -34.00 1.46
C TYR A 89 12.13 -34.58 0.49
N ARG A 90 12.90 -33.72 -0.19
CA ARG A 90 13.99 -34.15 -1.08
C ARG A 90 15.08 -34.86 -0.30
N ASP A 91 15.50 -34.32 0.85
CA ASP A 91 16.60 -34.83 1.64
C ASP A 91 16.22 -36.15 2.32
N GLU A 92 14.97 -36.29 2.74
CA GLU A 92 14.39 -37.56 3.19
C GLU A 92 14.38 -38.61 2.07
N TYR A 93 13.89 -38.26 0.88
CA TYR A 93 13.90 -39.16 -0.27
C TYR A 93 15.33 -39.61 -0.62
N LYS A 94 16.28 -38.68 -0.64
CA LYS A 94 17.70 -38.97 -0.89
C LYS A 94 18.28 -39.94 0.16
N SER A 95 18.00 -39.71 1.44
CA SER A 95 18.50 -40.56 2.54
C SER A 95 18.00 -42.01 2.42
N ARG A 96 16.77 -42.21 1.93
CA ARG A 96 16.22 -43.56 1.70
C ARG A 96 16.89 -44.30 0.55
N LEU A 97 17.21 -43.59 -0.53
CA LEU A 97 18.00 -44.14 -1.63
C LEU A 97 19.40 -44.56 -1.18
N GLU A 98 19.95 -43.88 -0.17
CA GLU A 98 21.22 -44.21 0.47
C GLU A 98 21.11 -45.36 1.49
N GLY A 99 19.92 -45.94 1.70
CA GLY A 99 19.68 -47.02 2.65
C GLY A 99 19.65 -46.57 4.12
N THR A 100 19.60 -45.26 4.37
CA THR A 100 19.54 -44.71 5.72
C THR A 100 18.10 -44.70 6.23
N LYS A 101 17.89 -45.05 7.51
CA LYS A 101 16.57 -44.98 8.13
C LYS A 101 16.15 -43.52 8.32
N SER A 102 14.85 -43.24 8.15
CA SER A 102 14.30 -41.91 8.39
C SER A 102 14.56 -41.46 9.83
N ASN A 103 15.07 -40.24 9.99
CA ASN A 103 15.28 -39.62 11.30
C ASN A 103 14.00 -38.98 11.87
N SER A 104 12.90 -38.99 11.12
CA SER A 104 11.66 -38.29 11.43
C SER A 104 10.49 -39.26 11.44
N GLU A 105 9.87 -39.44 12.61
CA GLU A 105 8.69 -40.30 12.79
C GLU A 105 7.50 -39.83 11.94
N SER A 106 7.37 -38.52 11.71
CA SER A 106 6.31 -37.98 10.85
C SER A 106 6.56 -38.23 9.35
N LEU A 107 7.81 -38.44 8.93
CA LEU A 107 8.17 -38.71 7.54
C LEU A 107 8.25 -40.21 7.24
N SER A 108 8.56 -41.05 8.23
CA SER A 108 8.72 -42.50 8.06
C SER A 108 7.47 -43.21 7.54
N GLY A 109 6.28 -42.68 7.82
CA GLY A 109 5.00 -43.24 7.34
C GLY A 109 4.68 -42.95 5.87
N LEU A 110 5.45 -42.08 5.20
CA LEU A 110 5.24 -41.74 3.78
C LEU A 110 5.94 -42.77 2.88
N THR A 111 5.32 -43.12 1.75
CA THR A 111 5.97 -43.91 0.70
C THR A 111 6.89 -43.05 -0.17
N GLU A 112 7.82 -43.66 -0.90
CA GLU A 112 8.71 -42.93 -1.82
C GLU A 112 7.93 -42.15 -2.89
N SER A 113 6.90 -42.75 -3.47
CA SER A 113 6.03 -42.08 -4.45
C SER A 113 5.30 -40.87 -3.86
N GLN A 114 4.90 -40.94 -2.58
CA GLN A 114 4.33 -39.79 -1.87
C GLN A 114 5.37 -38.70 -1.65
N LEU A 115 6.59 -39.03 -1.23
CA LEU A 115 7.67 -38.07 -1.05
C LEU A 115 7.97 -37.30 -2.35
N ILE A 116 8.07 -38.01 -3.47
CA ILE A 116 8.29 -37.40 -4.80
C ILE A 116 7.14 -36.46 -5.15
N THR A 117 5.89 -36.88 -4.92
CA THR A 117 4.70 -36.07 -5.22
C THR A 117 4.67 -34.78 -4.40
N ILE A 118 4.91 -34.90 -3.10
CA ILE A 118 4.94 -33.76 -2.16
C ILE A 118 6.09 -32.82 -2.51
N GLN A 119 7.30 -33.35 -2.75
CA GLN A 119 8.45 -32.58 -3.18
C GLN A 119 8.16 -31.79 -4.46
N LYS A 120 7.58 -32.41 -5.49
CA LYS A 120 7.20 -31.73 -6.75
C LYS A 120 6.16 -30.63 -6.51
N GLY A 121 5.21 -30.84 -5.59
CA GLY A 121 4.25 -29.83 -5.18
C GLY A 121 4.94 -28.59 -4.60
N TYR A 122 5.83 -28.78 -3.63
CA TYR A 122 6.60 -27.68 -3.03
C TYR A 122 7.58 -27.03 -4.00
N GLN A 123 8.17 -27.78 -4.92
CA GLN A 123 9.00 -27.24 -5.99
C GLN A 123 8.20 -26.26 -6.86
N ARG A 124 7.03 -26.71 -7.36
CA ARG A 124 6.16 -25.88 -8.20
C ARG A 124 5.72 -24.62 -7.46
N ASN A 125 5.32 -24.74 -6.20
CA ASN A 125 4.88 -23.59 -5.41
C ASN A 125 6.01 -22.61 -5.11
N ARG A 126 7.23 -23.10 -4.84
CA ARG A 126 8.43 -22.25 -4.72
C ARG A 126 8.67 -21.48 -6.02
N ASP A 127 8.65 -22.18 -7.16
CA ASP A 127 8.93 -21.56 -8.46
C ASP A 127 7.84 -20.54 -8.84
N LEU A 128 6.57 -20.84 -8.53
CA LEU A 128 5.46 -19.91 -8.69
C LEU A 128 5.57 -18.69 -7.76
N SER A 129 6.02 -18.88 -6.52
CA SER A 129 6.24 -17.78 -5.57
C SER A 129 7.37 -16.86 -6.05
N ALA A 130 8.44 -17.42 -6.63
CA ALA A 130 9.51 -16.64 -7.25
C ALA A 130 8.99 -15.83 -8.46
N LEU A 131 8.15 -16.45 -9.29
CA LEU A 131 7.52 -15.78 -10.43
C LEU A 131 6.65 -14.61 -9.97
N PHE A 132 5.80 -14.80 -8.96
CA PHE A 132 5.00 -13.71 -8.40
C PHE A 132 5.86 -12.60 -7.80
N MET A 133 6.93 -12.95 -7.07
CA MET A 133 7.86 -11.97 -6.52
C MET A 133 8.46 -11.08 -7.62
N VAL A 134 8.95 -11.68 -8.72
CA VAL A 134 9.47 -10.93 -9.87
C VAL A 134 8.37 -10.14 -10.59
N GLY A 135 7.18 -10.72 -10.75
CA GLY A 135 6.04 -10.05 -11.34
C GLY A 135 5.63 -8.79 -10.57
N PHE A 136 5.49 -8.89 -9.25
CA PHE A 136 5.18 -7.75 -8.38
C PHE A 136 6.29 -6.70 -8.37
N TYR A 137 7.55 -7.12 -8.46
CA TYR A 137 8.68 -6.21 -8.60
C TYR A 137 8.57 -5.36 -9.86
N ILE A 138 8.29 -5.99 -11.01
CA ILE A 138 8.13 -5.29 -12.29
C ILE A 138 6.90 -4.37 -12.24
N ILE A 139 5.77 -4.86 -11.74
CA ILE A 139 4.54 -4.06 -11.60
C ILE A 139 4.78 -2.83 -10.72
N ASN A 140 5.56 -2.95 -9.65
CA ASN A 140 5.90 -1.81 -8.78
C ASN A 140 6.63 -0.68 -9.53
N ILE A 141 7.53 -1.03 -10.46
CA ILE A 141 8.27 -0.07 -11.29
C ILE A 141 7.31 0.62 -12.26
N ILE A 142 6.46 -0.15 -12.95
CA ILE A 142 5.50 0.37 -13.92
C ILE A 142 4.47 1.29 -13.23
N ASP A 143 3.95 0.89 -12.07
CA ASP A 143 2.99 1.69 -11.30
C ASP A 143 3.60 3.05 -10.90
N ALA A 144 4.85 3.08 -10.45
CA ALA A 144 5.54 4.34 -10.14
C ALA A 144 5.75 5.23 -11.37
N ASN A 145 6.09 4.65 -12.52
CA ASN A 145 6.26 5.36 -13.78
C ASN A 145 4.94 6.02 -14.24
N VAL A 146 3.86 5.24 -14.26
CA VAL A 146 2.53 5.70 -14.69
C VAL A 146 1.98 6.76 -13.73
N ASP A 147 2.11 6.56 -12.42
CA ASP A 147 1.70 7.55 -11.41
C ASP A 147 2.42 8.90 -11.63
N ALA A 148 3.73 8.86 -11.85
CA ALA A 148 4.54 10.04 -12.09
C ALA A 148 4.16 10.74 -13.39
N ALA A 149 3.86 9.99 -14.46
CA ALA A 149 3.39 10.54 -15.72
C ALA A 149 2.01 11.21 -15.56
N LEU A 150 1.08 10.55 -14.86
CA LEU A 150 -0.27 11.07 -14.64
C LEU A 150 -0.30 12.28 -13.69
N SER A 151 0.60 12.34 -12.71
CA SER A 151 0.66 13.44 -11.73
C SER A 151 0.94 14.81 -12.33
N GLN A 152 1.48 14.86 -13.55
CA GLN A 152 1.83 16.10 -14.24
C GLN A 152 0.67 16.71 -15.03
N PHE A 153 -0.39 15.94 -15.29
CA PHE A 153 -1.57 16.49 -15.93
C PHE A 153 -2.34 17.36 -14.93
N ASN A 154 -2.77 18.54 -15.38
CA ASN A 154 -3.45 19.51 -14.52
C ASN A 154 -4.78 18.95 -14.02
N VAL A 155 -4.77 18.39 -12.82
CA VAL A 155 -5.98 18.10 -12.06
C VAL A 155 -6.15 19.30 -11.13
N ASP A 156 -6.96 20.28 -11.54
CA ASP A 156 -7.32 21.42 -10.70
C ASP A 156 -8.13 20.90 -9.49
N GLU A 157 -7.45 20.53 -8.41
CA GLU A 157 -8.05 20.12 -7.12
C GLU A 157 -8.58 21.33 -6.33
N ASN A 158 -9.12 22.34 -7.02
CA ASN A 158 -9.80 23.47 -6.40
C ASN A 158 -11.21 23.05 -5.93
N LEU A 159 -11.30 21.98 -5.13
CA LEU A 159 -12.51 21.64 -4.38
C LEU A 159 -12.63 22.61 -3.20
N ALA A 160 -13.10 23.82 -3.51
CA ALA A 160 -13.25 24.86 -2.51
C ALA A 160 -14.55 24.66 -1.73
N PHE A 161 -14.43 24.27 -0.47
CA PHE A 161 -15.54 24.28 0.48
C PHE A 161 -15.81 25.73 0.89
N LYS A 162 -16.86 26.34 0.32
CA LYS A 162 -17.20 27.74 0.62
C LYS A 162 -18.54 27.80 1.37
N PRO A 163 -18.63 28.54 2.49
CA PRO A 163 -19.92 28.81 3.10
C PRO A 163 -20.76 29.62 2.10
N ALA A 164 -21.96 29.14 1.77
CA ALA A 164 -22.88 29.81 0.88
C ALA A 164 -24.02 30.41 1.69
N VAL A 165 -24.18 31.72 1.57
CA VAL A 165 -25.36 32.41 2.08
C VAL A 165 -26.37 32.47 0.94
N ILE A 166 -27.39 31.64 1.01
CA ILE A 166 -28.46 31.60 0.01
C ILE A 166 -29.54 32.54 0.51
N LYS A 167 -29.74 33.66 -0.20
CA LYS A 167 -30.83 34.59 0.11
C LYS A 167 -32.09 34.10 -0.57
N ASN A 168 -33.12 33.80 0.22
CA ASN A 168 -34.42 33.42 -0.31
C ASN A 168 -35.16 34.68 -0.78
N GLU A 169 -35.34 34.84 -2.10
CA GLU A 169 -35.90 36.05 -2.71
C GLU A 169 -37.35 36.34 -2.30
N ILE A 170 -38.10 35.32 -1.85
CA ILE A 170 -39.51 35.44 -1.48
C ILE A 170 -39.67 35.81 0.00
N THR A 171 -38.86 35.22 0.87
CA THR A 171 -38.97 35.39 2.33
C THR A 171 -37.99 36.43 2.89
N LEU A 172 -37.03 36.91 2.08
CA LEU A 172 -35.93 37.81 2.47
C LEU A 172 -35.06 37.30 3.64
N LYS A 173 -35.18 36.02 4.00
CA LYS A 173 -34.36 35.35 5.00
C LYS A 173 -33.07 34.83 4.36
N SER A 174 -31.99 34.88 5.14
CA SER A 174 -30.70 34.33 4.75
C SER A 174 -30.56 32.92 5.32
N ASP A 175 -30.51 31.93 4.43
CA ASP A 175 -30.28 30.54 4.80
C ASP A 175 -28.78 30.23 4.66
N PHE A 176 -28.23 29.54 5.67
CA PHE A 176 -26.83 29.13 5.67
C PHE A 176 -26.71 27.72 5.12
N GLY A 177 -25.97 27.57 4.03
CA GLY A 177 -25.72 26.29 3.37
C GLY A 177 -24.24 26.08 3.07
N LEU A 178 -23.89 24.86 2.68
CA LEU A 178 -22.58 24.49 2.17
C LEU A 178 -22.68 24.40 0.66
N ALA A 179 -21.80 25.08 -0.08
CA ALA A 179 -21.70 24.95 -1.52
C ALA A 179 -20.39 24.27 -1.91
N LEU A 180 -20.51 23.24 -2.74
CA LEU A 180 -19.40 22.59 -3.43
C LEU A 180 -19.33 23.18 -4.84
N ASN A 181 -18.20 23.82 -5.17
CA ASN A 181 -17.92 24.24 -6.54
C ASN A 181 -16.87 23.31 -7.14
N TYR A 182 -17.15 22.78 -8.32
CA TYR A 182 -16.26 21.92 -9.10
C TYR A 182 -16.11 22.51 -10.50
N SER A 183 -14.90 22.93 -10.85
CA SER A 183 -14.54 23.44 -12.18
C SER A 183 -13.68 22.43 -12.92
N PHE A 184 -14.09 22.05 -14.14
CA PHE A 184 -13.30 21.27 -15.08
C PHE A 184 -12.56 22.17 -16.06
#